data_AF-A0A349EWI0-F1
#
_entry.id   AF-A0A349EWI0-F1
#
_cell.length_a   1.000
_cell.length_b   1.000
_cell.length_c   1.000
_cell.angle_alpha   90.00
_cell.angle_beta   90.00
_cell.angle_gamma   90.00
#
_symmetry.space_group_name_H-M   'P 1'
#
loop_
_entity.id
_entity.type
_entity.pdbx_description
1 polymer ?
#
loop_
_entity_poly.entity_id
_entity_poly.type
_entity_poly.pdbx_seq_one_letter_code
_entity_poly.pdbx_strand_id
1 'polypeptide(L)'
;MNKRLIPFIAIAALLGSCGENENTSSNTDGGKSDISEVQKYTVTYPKSSEYTVTGIKEGGYAEGEKVEFSISVTNALKEVEKVTLSGATLVPNEGKYSFTMAAKNVQIAITLKDKEGVKTAVLTADNNTPKVGDTVTFTLKLDNVALTSGVTLTA
;
A
#
# COMPACT_ATOMS: atom_id res chain seq x y z
N MET A 1 -43.99 21.11 9.22
CA MET A 1 -44.78 21.79 8.16
C MET A 1 -44.07 21.58 6.84
N ASN A 2 -44.62 20.68 6.03
CA ASN A 2 -43.96 20.10 4.87
C ASN A 2 -44.08 21.08 3.70
N LYS A 3 -42.94 21.48 3.11
CA LYS A 3 -42.92 22.37 1.93
C LYS A 3 -42.25 21.67 0.75
N ARG A 4 -43.12 21.42 -0.23
CA ARG A 4 -42.99 20.98 -1.63
C ARG A 4 -41.72 21.46 -2.36
N LEU A 5 -41.20 20.64 -3.28
CA LEU A 5 -41.15 20.95 -4.73
C LEU A 5 -40.66 19.73 -5.55
N ILE A 6 -41.35 19.43 -6.66
CA ILE A 6 -40.97 18.51 -7.73
C ILE A 6 -40.59 19.36 -8.95
N PRO A 7 -39.66 18.94 -9.82
CA PRO A 7 -39.93 18.92 -11.26
C PRO A 7 -39.45 17.59 -11.89
N PHE A 8 -40.33 16.75 -12.46
CA PHE A 8 -40.77 16.76 -13.87
C PHE A 8 -39.66 17.08 -14.87
N ILE A 9 -39.09 16.06 -15.51
CA ILE A 9 -38.67 16.16 -16.92
C ILE A 9 -39.42 15.11 -17.73
N ALA A 10 -40.01 15.63 -18.79
CA ALA A 10 -40.99 15.04 -19.67
C ALA A 10 -40.34 14.32 -20.87
N ILE A 11 -40.98 13.22 -21.27
CA ILE A 11 -41.46 12.90 -22.64
C ILE A 11 -40.43 12.75 -23.77
N ALA A 12 -40.42 11.55 -24.38
CA ALA A 12 -40.78 11.28 -25.80
C ALA A 12 -40.35 9.82 -26.12
N ALA A 13 -41.24 8.83 -26.08
CA ALA A 13 -42.10 8.39 -27.18
C ALA A 13 -41.32 7.97 -28.45
N LEU A 14 -41.29 6.67 -28.80
CA LEU A 14 -41.93 6.14 -30.02
C LEU A 14 -41.74 4.62 -30.23
N LEU A 15 -42.88 3.92 -30.14
CA LEU A 15 -43.43 2.91 -31.06
C LEU A 15 -42.70 1.59 -31.40
N GLY A 16 -43.46 0.51 -31.18
CA GLY A 16 -43.29 -0.84 -31.72
C GLY A 16 -44.23 -1.81 -30.99
N SER A 17 -45.55 -1.67 -31.16
CA SER A 17 -46.37 -2.52 -32.05
C SER A 17 -46.69 -3.91 -31.49
N CYS A 18 -47.87 -4.07 -30.87
CA CYS A 18 -48.96 -4.95 -31.33
C CYS A 18 -49.89 -5.39 -30.18
N GLY A 19 -51.18 -5.08 -30.33
CA GLY A 19 -52.27 -6.03 -30.08
C GLY A 19 -52.96 -6.01 -28.72
N GLU A 20 -54.13 -5.37 -28.68
CA GLU A 20 -55.15 -5.37 -27.63
C GLU A 20 -55.60 -6.76 -27.15
N ASN A 21 -55.76 -6.91 -25.83
CA ASN A 21 -57.08 -7.20 -25.26
C ASN A 21 -57.23 -6.51 -23.89
N GLU A 22 -58.42 -6.00 -23.62
CA GLU A 22 -58.81 -5.36 -22.36
C GLU A 22 -59.47 -6.40 -21.44
N ASN A 23 -59.17 -6.38 -20.13
CA ASN A 23 -60.10 -5.83 -19.12
C ASN A 23 -59.81 -6.33 -17.68
N THR A 24 -59.78 -5.37 -16.75
CA THR A 24 -60.01 -5.44 -15.27
C THR A 24 -58.90 -5.99 -14.33
N SER A 25 -58.13 -5.02 -13.81
CA SER A 25 -57.91 -4.66 -12.39
C SER A 25 -57.32 -5.65 -11.37
N SER A 26 -56.20 -5.16 -10.80
CA SER A 26 -55.75 -5.21 -9.40
C SER A 26 -55.48 -6.58 -8.76
N ASN A 27 -54.20 -6.88 -8.52
CA ASN A 27 -53.50 -6.56 -7.26
C ASN A 27 -52.17 -7.35 -7.26
N THR A 28 -51.02 -6.67 -7.42
CA THR A 28 -49.72 -7.31 -7.24
C THR A 28 -49.09 -6.82 -5.95
N ASP A 29 -49.28 -7.68 -4.97
CA ASP A 29 -48.55 -7.87 -3.73
C ASP A 29 -47.03 -7.71 -3.87
N GLY A 30 -46.45 -7.06 -2.85
CA GLY A 30 -45.18 -7.44 -2.23
C GLY A 30 -43.93 -7.53 -3.10
N GLY A 31 -43.13 -6.46 -3.11
CA GLY A 31 -41.76 -6.54 -3.60
C GLY A 31 -40.99 -5.24 -3.52
N LYS A 32 -40.97 -4.60 -2.33
CA LYS A 32 -40.00 -3.53 -2.07
C LYS A 32 -38.61 -4.17 -2.03
N SER A 33 -37.91 -4.12 -3.16
CA SER A 33 -36.46 -4.36 -3.17
C SER A 33 -35.81 -3.22 -2.40
N ASP A 34 -35.67 -3.40 -1.08
CA ASP A 34 -34.83 -2.55 -0.26
C ASP A 34 -33.41 -2.63 -0.80
N ILE A 35 -33.03 -1.60 -1.55
CA ILE A 35 -31.65 -1.38 -1.96
C ILE A 35 -30.90 -1.03 -0.67
N SER A 36 -30.36 -2.04 0.00
CA SER A 36 -29.49 -1.83 1.16
C SER A 36 -28.24 -1.10 0.66
N GLU A 37 -27.97 0.09 1.19
CA GLU A 37 -26.72 0.80 0.93
C GLU A 37 -25.56 -0.13 1.29
N VAL A 38 -24.66 -0.38 0.34
CA VAL A 38 -23.54 -1.31 0.56
C VAL A 38 -22.63 -0.70 1.62
N GLN A 39 -22.61 -1.30 2.82
CA GLN A 39 -21.73 -0.87 3.91
C GLN A 39 -20.27 -0.90 3.44
N LYS A 40 -19.56 0.19 3.70
CA LYS A 40 -18.13 0.31 3.41
C LYS A 40 -17.30 0.37 4.67
N TYR A 41 -16.10 -0.16 4.59
CA TYR A 41 -15.12 -0.21 5.65
C TYR A 41 -13.83 0.50 5.23
N THR A 42 -13.14 1.09 6.20
CA THR A 42 -11.94 1.90 5.95
C THR A 42 -10.67 1.10 6.16
N VAL A 43 -9.65 1.46 5.38
CA VAL A 43 -8.28 0.98 5.53
C VAL A 43 -7.43 2.15 6.01
N THR A 44 -6.81 2.02 7.17
CA THR A 44 -5.95 3.06 7.76
C THR A 44 -4.50 2.60 7.83
N TYR A 45 -3.58 3.56 7.84
CA TYR A 45 -2.14 3.31 7.96
C TYR A 45 -1.46 4.52 8.63
N PRO A 46 -0.32 4.33 9.31
CA PRO A 46 0.44 5.44 9.87
C PRO A 46 0.93 6.38 8.77
N LYS A 47 0.84 7.70 8.99
CA LYS A 47 1.44 8.70 8.10
C LYS A 47 2.87 8.95 8.54
N SER A 48 3.81 8.99 7.59
CA SER A 48 5.22 9.27 7.82
C SER A 48 5.79 10.07 6.66
N SER A 49 6.86 10.84 6.90
CA SER A 49 7.65 11.45 5.83
C SER A 49 8.64 10.46 5.18
N GLU A 50 8.87 9.29 5.79
CA GLU A 50 9.83 8.27 5.34
C GLU A 50 9.27 7.33 4.25
N TYR A 51 7.97 7.40 3.96
CA TYR A 51 7.33 6.64 2.90
C TYR A 51 6.04 7.29 2.42
N THR A 52 5.58 6.89 1.23
CA THR A 52 4.25 7.17 0.71
C THR A 52 3.48 5.88 0.49
N VAL A 53 2.15 5.92 0.67
CA VAL A 53 1.25 4.80 0.39
C VAL A 53 0.25 5.24 -0.69
N THR A 54 0.11 4.45 -1.75
CA THR A 54 -0.78 4.74 -2.89
C THR A 54 -1.73 3.57 -3.15
N GLY A 55 -2.90 3.84 -3.75
CA GLY A 55 -3.88 2.81 -4.11
C GLY A 55 -5.01 2.57 -3.10
N ILE A 56 -4.94 3.16 -1.90
CA ILE A 56 -6.02 3.10 -0.91
C ILE A 56 -7.11 4.13 -1.26
N LYS A 57 -8.37 3.67 -1.41
CA LYS A 57 -9.54 4.50 -1.66
C LYS A 57 -9.98 5.19 -0.37
N GLU A 58 -10.19 6.51 -0.42
CA GLU A 58 -10.70 7.27 0.73
C GLU A 58 -12.17 6.92 1.06
N GLY A 59 -12.95 6.52 0.05
CA GLY A 59 -14.36 6.14 0.20
C GLY A 59 -14.61 4.76 0.81
N GLY A 60 -13.56 4.04 1.21
CA GLY A 60 -13.66 2.68 1.77
C GLY A 60 -13.98 1.60 0.73
N TYR A 61 -14.16 0.38 1.24
CA TYR A 61 -14.32 -0.86 0.49
C TYR A 61 -15.49 -1.67 1.03
N ALA A 62 -16.22 -2.37 0.15
CA ALA A 62 -17.22 -3.34 0.59
C ALA A 62 -16.54 -4.60 1.17
N GLU A 63 -17.25 -5.37 2.00
CA GLU A 63 -16.77 -6.69 2.42
C GLU A 63 -16.53 -7.58 1.18
N GLY A 64 -15.42 -8.34 1.19
CA GLY A 64 -15.03 -9.20 0.08
C GLY A 64 -14.34 -8.45 -1.07
N GLU A 65 -14.33 -7.11 -1.07
CA GLU A 65 -13.66 -6.33 -2.10
C GLU A 65 -12.13 -6.49 -1.99
N LYS A 66 -11.45 -6.61 -3.14
CA LYS A 66 -9.99 -6.67 -3.22
C LYS A 66 -9.40 -5.28 -3.00
N VAL A 67 -8.49 -5.16 -2.03
CA VAL A 67 -7.67 -3.97 -1.80
C VAL A 67 -6.29 -4.19 -2.42
N GLU A 68 -5.78 -3.19 -3.12
CA GLU A 68 -4.42 -3.19 -3.68
C GLU A 68 -3.74 -1.86 -3.39
N PHE A 69 -2.49 -1.90 -2.91
CA PHE A 69 -1.73 -0.70 -2.60
C PHE A 69 -0.22 -0.93 -2.76
N SER A 70 0.51 0.18 -2.88
CA SER A 70 1.97 0.20 -2.97
C SER A 70 2.56 1.10 -1.89
N ILE A 71 3.79 0.79 -1.47
CA ILE A 71 4.56 1.60 -0.53
C ILE A 71 5.84 2.02 -1.24
N SER A 72 6.11 3.32 -1.29
CA SER A 72 7.37 3.87 -1.79
C SER A 72 8.14 4.49 -0.63
N VAL A 73 9.30 3.92 -0.28
CA VAL A 73 10.17 4.47 0.77
C VAL A 73 10.90 5.68 0.21
N THR A 74 10.71 6.83 0.83
CA THR A 74 11.35 8.11 0.43
C THR A 74 12.73 8.26 1.04
N ASN A 75 12.97 7.63 2.19
CA ASN A 75 14.28 7.61 2.82
C ASN A 75 15.23 6.66 2.05
N ALA A 76 16.25 7.22 1.40
CA ALA A 76 17.21 6.47 0.60
C ALA A 76 18.00 5.41 1.39
N LEU A 77 18.11 5.57 2.72
CA LEU A 77 18.85 4.64 3.59
C LEU A 77 17.97 3.52 4.16
N LYS A 78 16.65 3.55 3.94
CA LYS A 78 15.74 2.54 4.48
C LYS A 78 15.06 1.72 3.40
N GLU A 79 14.56 0.56 3.80
CA GLU A 79 13.70 -0.30 3.00
C GLU A 79 12.57 -0.85 3.87
N VAL A 80 11.51 -1.35 3.23
CA VAL A 80 10.40 -1.98 3.95
C VAL A 80 10.91 -3.27 4.58
N GLU A 81 10.81 -3.36 5.91
CA GLU A 81 11.09 -4.60 6.64
C GLU A 81 9.86 -5.51 6.63
N LYS A 82 8.70 -4.93 6.99
CA LYS A 82 7.49 -5.70 7.21
C LYS A 82 6.25 -4.85 7.00
N VAL A 83 5.24 -5.45 6.39
CA VAL A 83 3.88 -4.91 6.32
C VAL A 83 2.93 -5.92 6.94
N THR A 84 2.04 -5.47 7.81
CA THR A 84 1.03 -6.34 8.41
C THR A 84 -0.36 -5.73 8.35
N LEU A 85 -1.38 -6.58 8.20
CA LEU A 85 -2.78 -6.21 8.35
C LEU A 85 -3.31 -6.85 9.62
N SER A 86 -3.69 -6.03 10.61
CA SER A 86 -4.20 -6.54 11.90
C SER A 86 -3.31 -7.65 12.52
N GLY A 87 -1.99 -7.55 12.37
CA GLY A 87 -1.00 -8.50 12.88
C GLY A 87 -0.56 -9.60 11.90
N ALA A 88 -1.31 -9.88 10.83
CA ALA A 88 -0.93 -10.84 9.81
C ALA A 88 0.03 -10.22 8.78
N THR A 89 1.16 -10.86 8.50
CA THR A 89 2.13 -10.38 7.49
C THR A 89 1.55 -10.42 6.09
N LEU A 90 1.67 -9.31 5.36
CA LEU A 90 1.37 -9.23 3.94
C LEU A 90 2.66 -9.44 3.13
N VAL A 91 2.58 -10.30 2.12
CA VAL A 91 3.70 -10.56 1.19
C VAL A 91 3.43 -9.78 -0.09
N PRO A 92 4.36 -8.94 -0.56
CA PRO A 92 4.18 -8.22 -1.80
C PRO A 92 4.32 -9.15 -3.01
N ASN A 93 3.53 -8.90 -4.05
CA ASN A 93 3.72 -9.43 -5.38
C ASN A 93 4.11 -8.26 -6.30
N GLU A 94 5.32 -8.29 -6.86
CA GLU A 94 5.84 -7.24 -7.74
C GLU A 94 5.73 -5.81 -7.14
N GLY A 95 6.02 -5.67 -5.84
CA GLY A 95 5.97 -4.39 -5.13
C GLY A 95 4.56 -3.89 -4.78
N LYS A 96 3.53 -4.71 -5.01
CA LYS A 96 2.14 -4.44 -4.62
C LYS A 96 1.70 -5.37 -3.51
N TYR A 97 0.99 -4.82 -2.54
CA TYR A 97 0.33 -5.56 -1.48
C TYR A 97 -1.15 -5.71 -1.82
N SER A 98 -1.73 -6.87 -1.48
CA SER A 98 -3.16 -7.10 -1.66
C SER A 98 -3.75 -7.93 -0.53
N PHE A 99 -5.02 -7.67 -0.23
CA PHE A 99 -5.84 -8.47 0.67
C PHE A 99 -7.32 -8.31 0.31
N THR A 100 -8.16 -9.21 0.85
CA THR A 100 -9.62 -9.13 0.75
C THR A 100 -10.18 -8.40 1.97
N MET A 101 -11.03 -7.41 1.76
CA MET A 101 -11.58 -6.60 2.84
C MET A 101 -12.53 -7.43 3.72
N ALA A 102 -12.33 -7.38 5.04
CA ALA A 102 -13.22 -8.00 6.01
C ALA A 102 -14.42 -7.09 6.31
N ALA A 103 -15.45 -7.62 6.99
CA ALA A 103 -16.60 -6.88 7.52
C ALA A 103 -16.25 -5.92 8.69
N LYS A 104 -15.10 -5.25 8.63
CA LYS A 104 -14.62 -4.33 9.66
C LYS A 104 -13.54 -3.42 9.11
N ASN A 105 -13.36 -2.27 9.76
CA ASN A 105 -12.20 -1.41 9.51
C ASN A 105 -10.91 -2.14 9.87
N VAL A 106 -9.86 -1.89 9.09
CA VAL A 106 -8.55 -2.52 9.26
C VAL A 106 -7.44 -1.49 9.30
N GLN A 107 -6.35 -1.84 9.97
CA GLN A 107 -5.14 -1.03 10.03
C GLN A 107 -3.95 -1.81 9.46
N ILE A 108 -3.23 -1.15 8.56
CA ILE A 108 -1.94 -1.59 8.06
C ILE A 108 -0.87 -1.03 8.98
N ALA A 109 0.05 -1.88 9.43
CA ALA A 109 1.30 -1.46 10.05
C ALA A 109 2.44 -1.61 9.05
N ILE A 110 3.35 -0.62 9.03
CA ILE A 110 4.51 -0.55 8.14
C ILE A 110 5.73 -0.37 9.02
N THR A 111 6.66 -1.32 8.94
CA THR A 111 7.96 -1.24 9.63
C THR A 111 9.04 -1.08 8.58
N LEU A 112 9.91 -0.10 8.78
CA LEU A 112 11.09 0.12 7.96
C LEU A 112 12.33 -0.32 8.74
N LYS A 113 13.32 -0.82 8.02
CA LYS A 113 14.67 -1.05 8.52
C LYS A 113 15.67 -0.27 7.69
N ASP A 114 16.87 -0.09 8.22
CA ASP A 114 17.98 0.41 7.42
C ASP A 114 18.33 -0.62 6.35
N LYS A 115 18.65 -0.12 5.15
CA LYS A 115 19.21 -0.94 4.10
C LYS A 115 20.54 -1.50 4.59
N GLU A 116 20.80 -2.76 4.30
CA GLU A 116 22.15 -3.28 4.44
C GLU A 116 23.08 -2.42 3.59
N GLY A 117 24.00 -1.70 4.24
CA GLY A 117 25.06 -1.01 3.54
C GLY A 117 25.89 -2.04 2.76
N VAL A 118 26.30 -1.71 1.53
CA VAL A 118 27.36 -2.46 0.88
C VAL A 118 28.60 -2.33 1.77
N LYS A 119 28.98 -3.42 2.43
CA LYS A 119 30.15 -3.44 3.31
C LYS A 119 31.39 -3.61 2.44
N THR A 120 31.93 -2.52 1.95
CA THR A 120 33.22 -2.48 1.27
C THR A 120 34.32 -2.18 2.28
N ALA A 121 35.30 -3.07 2.35
CA ALA A 121 36.57 -2.84 3.03
C ALA A 121 37.64 -2.68 1.97
N VAL A 122 38.29 -1.51 1.91
CA VAL A 122 39.38 -1.23 0.98
C VAL A 122 40.65 -1.06 1.80
N LEU A 123 41.63 -1.93 1.58
CA LEU A 123 42.97 -1.81 2.13
C LEU A 123 43.91 -1.33 1.02
N THR A 124 44.60 -0.22 1.25
CA THR A 124 45.63 0.28 0.35
C THR A 124 46.94 0.42 1.09
N ALA A 125 48.03 -0.04 0.49
CA ALA A 125 49.38 0.38 0.87
C ALA A 125 49.72 1.66 0.11
N ASP A 126 50.48 2.56 0.72
CA ASP A 126 51.09 3.70 0.04
C ASP A 126 52.28 3.29 -0.85
N ASN A 127 52.85 2.11 -0.63
CA ASN A 127 53.92 1.52 -1.45
C ASN A 127 53.77 0.00 -1.61
N ASN A 128 53.53 -0.47 -2.83
CA ASN A 128 53.34 -1.89 -3.16
C ASN A 128 54.63 -2.64 -3.52
N THR A 129 55.78 -1.96 -3.60
CA THR A 129 57.10 -2.54 -3.88
C THR A 129 58.17 -1.97 -2.96
N PRO A 130 58.05 -2.17 -1.63
CA PRO A 130 58.99 -1.60 -0.68
C PRO A 130 60.39 -2.23 -0.77
N LYS A 131 61.40 -1.45 -0.42
CA LYS A 131 62.78 -1.90 -0.21
C LYS A 131 63.08 -2.01 1.27
N VAL A 132 64.18 -2.69 1.60
CA VAL A 132 64.64 -2.82 2.99
C VAL A 132 64.93 -1.43 3.56
N GLY A 133 64.29 -1.14 4.70
CA GLY A 133 64.38 0.16 5.37
C GLY A 133 63.22 1.12 5.07
N ASP A 134 62.36 0.79 4.10
CA ASP A 134 61.16 1.60 3.82
C ASP A 134 60.11 1.42 4.92
N THR A 135 59.42 2.52 5.26
CA THR A 135 58.16 2.47 6.02
C THR A 135 57.00 2.47 5.03
N VAL A 136 56.06 1.53 5.20
CA VAL A 136 54.84 1.43 4.40
C VAL A 136 53.63 1.72 5.29
N THR A 137 52.77 2.64 4.85
CA THR A 137 51.52 2.99 5.52
C THR A 137 50.36 2.24 4.87
N PHE A 138 49.59 1.52 5.68
CA PHE A 138 48.34 0.89 5.24
C PHE A 138 47.16 1.76 5.64
N THR A 139 46.28 2.04 4.68
CA THR A 139 45.01 2.74 4.91
C THR A 139 43.85 1.78 4.69
N LEU A 140 43.01 1.63 5.72
CA LEU A 140 41.78 0.86 5.67
C LEU A 140 40.59 1.83 5.62
N LYS A 141 39.74 1.70 4.59
CA LYS A 141 38.45 2.41 4.50
C LYS A 141 37.32 1.39 4.61
N LEU A 142 36.41 1.62 5.54
CA LEU A 142 35.16 0.86 5.69
C LEU A 142 33.99 1.80 5.47
N ASP A 143 33.07 1.42 4.59
CA ASP A 143 31.81 2.15 4.41
C ASP A 143 30.72 1.58 5.33
N ASN A 144 29.92 2.47 5.94
CA ASN A 144 28.72 2.13 6.71
C ASN A 144 28.90 1.14 7.89
N VAL A 145 30.07 1.14 8.55
CA VAL A 145 30.31 0.37 9.78
C VAL A 145 30.66 1.31 10.92
N ALA A 146 29.83 1.32 11.98
CA ALA A 146 30.26 1.84 13.27
C ALA A 146 31.35 0.90 13.81
N LEU A 147 32.60 1.37 13.82
CA LEU A 147 33.71 0.62 14.40
C LEU A 147 33.55 0.61 15.93
N THR A 148 33.12 -0.52 16.48
CA THR A 148 32.92 -0.65 17.94
C THR A 148 34.20 -1.04 18.69
N SER A 149 35.24 -1.50 17.98
CA SER A 149 36.67 -1.69 18.35
C SER A 149 37.22 -2.97 17.68
N GLY A 150 38.55 -3.07 17.49
CA GLY A 150 39.19 -4.34 17.13
C GLY A 150 39.60 -4.56 15.66
N VAL A 151 40.18 -3.55 14.99
CA VAL A 151 40.91 -3.84 13.73
C VAL A 151 42.25 -4.48 14.09
N THR A 152 42.32 -5.81 14.07
CA THR A 152 43.58 -6.56 14.17
C THR A 152 44.12 -6.83 12.77
N LEU A 153 45.18 -6.13 12.39
CA LEU A 153 46.04 -6.47 11.26
C LEU A 153 47.03 -7.53 11.74
N THR A 154 46.92 -8.76 11.24
CA THR A 154 47.92 -9.81 11.50
C THR A 154 48.88 -9.81 10.32
N ALA A 155 50.16 -9.53 10.59
CA ALA A 155 51.23 -9.49 9.60
C ALA A 155 51.62 -10.89 9.12
#